data_AF-A0A535J9W0-F1
#
_entry.id   AF-A0A535J9W0-F1
#
_cell.length_a   1.000
_cell.length_b   1.000
_cell.length_c   1.000
_cell.angle_alpha   90.00
_cell.angle_beta   90.00
_cell.angle_gamma   90.00
#
_symmetry.space_group_name_H-M   'P 1'
#
loop_
_entity.id
_entity.type
_entity.pdbx_description
1 polymer ?
#
loop_
_entity_poly.entity_id
_entity_poly.type
_entity_poly.pdbx_seq_one_letter_code
_entity_poly.pdbx_strand_id
1 'polypeptide(L)'
;MPGTPVLYYGTEIALPGGPDPDDRRPMTWTGGDETVRQLARDLATLRQAIPSLRRGSFDEIQSERGLVVYDRRGGPDTAVIAINGDEPRTVELPLTKLGVDRGVLHRTLGPRASGTIDGSTLRMTLAPRAAAIFLVGVAPAAFDLPLWSMLVVALALVAITATALTLRRRSPPRPV
;
A
#
# COMPACT_ATOMS: atom_id res chain seq x y z
N MET A 1 -13.84 -5.56 -1.22
CA MET A 1 -15.06 -6.22 -0.74
C MET A 1 -14.74 -7.49 0.06
N PRO A 2 -15.55 -7.80 1.10
CA PRO A 2 -15.56 -9.10 1.78
C PRO A 2 -16.02 -10.24 0.84
N GLY A 3 -15.79 -11.50 1.27
CA GLY A 3 -16.24 -12.69 0.54
C GLY A 3 -15.17 -13.38 -0.32
N THR A 4 -15.58 -14.39 -1.06
CA THR A 4 -14.71 -15.14 -1.97
C THR A 4 -14.94 -14.65 -3.40
N PRO A 5 -13.95 -14.05 -4.07
CA PRO A 5 -14.09 -13.68 -5.48
C PRO A 5 -14.24 -14.94 -6.32
N VAL A 6 -15.29 -14.98 -7.15
CA VAL A 6 -15.52 -16.03 -8.13
C VAL A 6 -15.45 -15.39 -9.51
N LEU A 7 -14.57 -15.90 -10.36
CA LEU A 7 -14.37 -15.41 -11.71
C LEU A 7 -14.97 -16.40 -12.70
N TYR A 8 -15.83 -15.94 -13.59
CA TYR A 8 -16.32 -16.77 -14.68
C TYR A 8 -15.24 -16.91 -15.75
N TYR A 9 -15.08 -18.11 -16.32
CA TYR A 9 -13.98 -18.37 -17.26
C TYR A 9 -14.04 -17.40 -18.44
N GLY A 10 -12.89 -16.91 -18.88
CA GLY A 10 -12.83 -15.93 -19.95
C GLY A 10 -12.89 -14.48 -19.47
N THR A 11 -13.34 -14.19 -18.25
CA THR A 11 -13.33 -12.82 -17.71
C THR A 11 -11.91 -12.26 -17.64
N GLU A 12 -10.94 -13.08 -17.29
CA GLU A 12 -9.52 -12.74 -17.21
C GLU A 12 -8.87 -12.43 -18.56
N ILE A 13 -9.56 -12.70 -19.68
CA ILE A 13 -9.09 -12.35 -21.03
C ILE A 13 -10.05 -11.41 -21.75
N ALA A 14 -11.03 -10.86 -21.04
CA ALA A 14 -12.14 -10.09 -21.60
C ALA A 14 -12.86 -10.82 -22.76
N LEU A 15 -13.15 -12.11 -22.59
CA LEU A 15 -13.88 -12.90 -23.57
C LEU A 15 -15.26 -12.26 -23.84
N PRO A 16 -15.53 -11.81 -25.08
CA PRO A 16 -16.81 -11.17 -25.39
C PRO A 16 -17.93 -12.20 -25.47
N GLY A 17 -19.13 -11.82 -25.05
CA GLY A 17 -20.36 -12.62 -25.18
C GLY A 17 -21.61 -11.78 -24.93
N GLY A 18 -22.71 -12.17 -25.58
CA GLY A 18 -24.05 -11.62 -25.39
C GLY A 18 -24.92 -12.48 -24.47
N PRO A 19 -26.26 -12.48 -24.66
CA PRO A 19 -27.16 -13.39 -23.97
C PRO A 19 -26.90 -14.87 -24.31
N ASP A 20 -27.38 -15.78 -23.46
CA ASP A 20 -27.34 -17.24 -23.72
C ASP A 20 -27.84 -17.57 -25.14
N PRO A 21 -27.11 -18.41 -25.90
CA PRO A 21 -25.91 -19.19 -25.51
C PRO A 21 -24.56 -18.49 -25.72
N ASP A 22 -24.54 -17.22 -26.10
CA ASP A 22 -23.33 -16.51 -26.50
C ASP A 22 -22.41 -16.12 -25.31
N ASP A 23 -22.91 -16.19 -24.08
CA ASP A 23 -22.14 -16.04 -22.83
C ASP A 23 -21.26 -17.26 -22.49
N ARG A 24 -21.30 -18.32 -23.32
CA ARG A 24 -20.60 -19.60 -23.11
C ARG A 24 -19.68 -19.96 -24.27
N ARG A 25 -19.08 -18.97 -24.91
CA ARG A 25 -18.13 -19.21 -26.01
C ARG A 25 -16.95 -20.10 -25.56
N PRO A 26 -16.34 -20.87 -26.47
CA PRO A 26 -15.14 -21.63 -26.18
C PRO A 26 -14.01 -20.74 -25.65
N MET A 27 -13.27 -21.24 -24.66
CA MET A 27 -12.15 -20.52 -24.07
C MET A 27 -11.00 -20.36 -25.07
N THR A 28 -10.49 -19.14 -25.17
CA THR A 28 -9.32 -18.80 -25.97
C THR A 28 -8.07 -18.76 -25.09
N TRP A 29 -7.23 -19.79 -25.18
CA TRP A 29 -6.02 -19.89 -24.34
C TRP A 29 -4.89 -18.94 -24.79
N THR A 30 -4.79 -18.68 -26.10
CA THR A 30 -3.76 -17.82 -26.71
C THR A 30 -4.39 -16.59 -27.37
N GLY A 31 -3.78 -15.40 -27.20
CA GLY A 31 -4.23 -14.18 -27.89
C GLY A 31 -5.45 -13.47 -27.28
N GLY A 32 -5.80 -13.75 -26.01
CA GLY A 32 -6.76 -12.94 -25.25
C GLY A 32 -6.18 -11.60 -24.77
N ASP A 33 -6.97 -10.79 -24.06
CA ASP A 33 -6.49 -9.51 -23.52
C ASP A 33 -5.50 -9.73 -22.35
N GLU A 34 -4.20 -9.59 -22.64
CA GLU A 34 -3.16 -9.79 -21.63
C GLU A 34 -3.13 -8.68 -20.57
N THR A 35 -3.66 -7.48 -20.86
CA THR A 35 -3.75 -6.40 -19.87
C THR A 35 -4.74 -6.78 -18.77
N VAL A 36 -5.92 -7.28 -19.17
CA VAL A 36 -6.93 -7.79 -18.23
C VAL A 36 -6.42 -9.02 -17.49
N ARG A 37 -5.69 -9.89 -18.18
CA ARG A 37 -5.09 -11.08 -17.57
C ARG A 37 -4.08 -10.72 -16.49
N GLN A 38 -3.20 -9.76 -16.78
CA GLN A 38 -2.23 -9.27 -15.81
C GLN A 38 -2.93 -8.59 -14.63
N LEU A 39 -3.96 -7.78 -14.87
CA LEU A 39 -4.74 -7.16 -13.81
C LEU A 39 -5.38 -8.20 -12.89
N ALA A 40 -5.96 -9.28 -13.44
CA ALA A 40 -6.54 -10.36 -12.65
C ALA A 40 -5.49 -11.05 -11.76
N ARG A 41 -4.29 -11.32 -12.30
CA ARG A 41 -3.17 -11.89 -11.54
C ARG A 41 -2.69 -10.94 -10.43
N ASP A 42 -2.56 -9.66 -10.73
CA ASP A 42 -2.11 -8.66 -9.77
C ASP A 42 -3.11 -8.54 -8.61
N LEU A 43 -4.42 -8.45 -8.91
CA LEU A 43 -5.46 -8.40 -7.88
C LEU A 43 -5.49 -9.66 -7.01
N ALA A 44 -5.33 -10.84 -7.61
CA ALA A 44 -5.24 -12.10 -6.86
C ALA A 44 -4.02 -12.12 -5.93
N THR A 45 -2.85 -11.72 -6.45
CA THR A 45 -1.59 -11.64 -5.69
C THR A 45 -1.70 -10.67 -4.52
N LEU A 46 -2.24 -9.47 -4.77
CA LEU A 46 -2.48 -8.46 -3.75
C LEU A 46 -3.43 -8.95 -2.66
N ARG A 47 -4.55 -9.58 -3.05
CA ARG A 47 -5.51 -10.13 -2.09
C ARG A 47 -4.91 -11.24 -1.22
N GLN A 48 -4.00 -12.04 -1.76
CA GLN A 48 -3.29 -13.07 -1.01
C GLN A 48 -2.26 -12.49 -0.04
N ALA A 49 -1.50 -11.49 -0.50
CA ALA A 49 -0.41 -10.88 0.26
C ALA A 49 -0.90 -9.95 1.38
N ILE A 50 -2.07 -9.31 1.21
CA ILE A 50 -2.55 -8.28 2.12
C ILE A 50 -3.71 -8.82 2.98
N PRO A 51 -3.49 -9.08 4.29
CA PRO A 51 -4.49 -9.70 5.16
C PRO A 51 -5.80 -8.91 5.26
N SER A 52 -5.72 -7.57 5.27
CA SER A 52 -6.89 -6.69 5.35
C SER A 52 -7.81 -6.86 4.15
N LEU A 53 -7.29 -7.14 2.94
CA LEU A 53 -8.13 -7.38 1.77
C LEU A 53 -8.93 -8.70 1.85
N ARG A 54 -8.42 -9.71 2.56
CA ARG A 54 -9.06 -11.02 2.67
C ARG A 54 -10.01 -11.13 3.86
N ARG A 55 -9.55 -10.74 5.05
CA ARG A 55 -10.26 -10.98 6.33
C ARG A 55 -10.55 -9.70 7.12
N GLY A 56 -10.14 -8.53 6.64
CA GLY A 56 -10.35 -7.30 7.36
C GLY A 56 -11.81 -6.88 7.44
N SER A 57 -12.10 -5.95 8.36
CA SER A 57 -13.36 -5.19 8.44
C SER A 57 -13.68 -4.54 7.09
N PHE A 58 -14.90 -4.07 6.94
CA PHE A 58 -15.31 -3.32 5.77
C PHE A 58 -16.10 -2.12 6.27
N ASP A 59 -15.55 -0.93 6.05
CA ASP A 59 -16.15 0.31 6.51
C ASP A 59 -16.25 1.25 5.31
N GLU A 60 -17.48 1.61 4.94
CA GLU A 60 -17.74 2.59 3.88
C GLU A 60 -17.37 3.99 4.37
N ILE A 61 -16.58 4.71 3.58
CA ILE A 61 -16.09 6.05 3.94
C ILE A 61 -16.85 7.13 3.17
N GLN A 62 -17.02 6.92 1.88
CA GLN A 62 -17.73 7.83 0.98
C GLN A 62 -18.32 7.01 -0.17
N SER A 63 -19.59 7.24 -0.46
CA SER A 63 -20.29 6.62 -1.57
C SER A 63 -21.20 7.66 -2.21
N GLU A 64 -20.89 7.99 -3.45
CA GLU A 64 -21.62 8.95 -4.25
C GLU A 64 -21.62 8.51 -5.71
N ARG A 65 -22.38 9.22 -6.56
CA ARG A 65 -22.42 8.88 -7.97
C ARG A 65 -21.02 8.96 -8.58
N GLY A 66 -20.54 7.83 -9.09
CA GLY A 66 -19.24 7.74 -9.77
C GLY A 66 -18.04 7.62 -8.84
N LEU A 67 -18.20 7.64 -7.51
CA LEU A 67 -17.09 7.46 -6.57
C LEU A 67 -17.50 6.58 -5.39
N VAL A 68 -16.69 5.56 -5.12
CA VAL A 68 -16.81 4.73 -3.93
C VAL A 68 -15.45 4.65 -3.25
N VAL A 69 -15.42 4.96 -1.95
CA VAL A 69 -14.25 4.84 -1.09
C VAL A 69 -14.64 4.07 0.16
N TYR A 70 -13.88 3.03 0.46
CA TYR A 70 -14.06 2.21 1.66
C TYR A 70 -12.70 1.77 2.18
N ASP A 71 -12.63 1.42 3.47
CA ASP A 71 -11.43 0.81 4.03
C ASP A 71 -11.64 -0.66 4.40
N ARG A 72 -10.50 -1.32 4.60
CA ARG A 72 -10.39 -2.66 5.16
C ARG A 72 -9.31 -2.69 6.22
N ARG A 73 -9.65 -3.12 7.43
CA ARG A 73 -8.72 -3.19 8.57
C ARG A 73 -8.60 -4.62 9.09
N GLY A 74 -7.38 -5.13 9.27
CA GLY A 74 -7.21 -6.52 9.71
C GLY A 74 -5.81 -7.07 9.50
N GLY A 75 -4.81 -6.19 9.60
CA GLY A 75 -3.41 -6.46 9.35
C GLY A 75 -2.57 -5.26 9.79
N PRO A 76 -1.28 -5.24 9.45
CA PRO A 76 -0.39 -4.11 9.80
C PRO A 76 -0.78 -2.81 9.08
N ASP A 77 -1.32 -2.94 7.87
CA ASP A 77 -1.79 -1.81 7.06
C ASP A 77 -3.32 -1.81 6.96
N THR A 78 -3.91 -0.63 7.09
CA THR A 78 -5.27 -0.34 6.66
C THR A 78 -5.26 -0.14 5.15
N ALA A 79 -6.03 -0.94 4.42
CA ALA A 79 -6.18 -0.78 2.99
C ALA A 79 -7.36 0.15 2.71
N VAL A 80 -7.11 1.32 2.14
CA VAL A 80 -8.15 2.22 1.63
C VAL A 80 -8.31 1.95 0.14
N ILE A 81 -9.52 1.58 -0.29
CA ILE A 81 -9.84 1.30 -1.68
C ILE A 81 -10.69 2.46 -2.19
N ALA A 82 -10.27 3.06 -3.30
CA ALA A 82 -11.04 4.10 -3.99
C ALA A 82 -11.28 3.68 -5.45
N ILE A 83 -12.52 3.80 -5.89
CA ILE A 83 -12.97 3.45 -7.23
C ILE A 83 -13.70 4.66 -7.81
N ASN A 84 -13.16 5.20 -8.90
CA ASN A 84 -13.71 6.34 -9.62
C ASN A 84 -14.24 5.89 -10.99
N GLY A 85 -15.42 6.36 -11.36
CA GLY A 85 -16.17 5.94 -12.55
C GLY A 85 -16.24 6.97 -13.67
N ASP A 86 -16.05 8.27 -13.38
CA ASP A 86 -16.35 9.36 -14.32
C ASP A 86 -15.19 10.34 -14.51
N GLU A 87 -15.23 11.54 -13.92
CA GLU A 87 -14.26 12.62 -14.11
C GLU A 87 -13.05 12.48 -13.17
N PRO A 88 -11.93 13.21 -13.37
CA PRO A 88 -10.84 13.20 -12.40
C PRO A 88 -11.34 13.66 -11.02
N ARG A 89 -10.97 12.95 -9.96
CA ARG A 89 -11.39 13.27 -8.58
C ARG A 89 -10.20 13.31 -7.64
N THR A 90 -10.26 14.23 -6.69
CA THR A 90 -9.37 14.28 -5.53
C THR A 90 -10.19 14.06 -4.28
N VAL A 91 -9.82 13.06 -3.49
CA VAL A 91 -10.48 12.70 -2.23
C VAL A 91 -9.52 12.99 -1.09
N GLU A 92 -9.99 13.73 -0.09
CA GLU A 92 -9.26 14.01 1.13
C GLU A 92 -9.89 13.25 2.29
N LEU A 93 -9.12 12.35 2.89
CA LEU A 93 -9.57 11.45 3.93
C LEU A 93 -8.79 11.71 5.22
N PRO A 94 -9.44 12.27 6.26
CA PRO A 94 -8.82 12.38 7.58
C PRO A 94 -8.42 11.00 8.10
N LEU A 95 -7.18 10.86 8.57
CA LEU A 95 -6.67 9.59 9.11
C LEU A 95 -7.42 9.13 10.37
N THR A 96 -8.04 10.06 11.10
CA THR A 96 -8.92 9.75 12.23
C THR A 96 -10.10 8.86 11.83
N LYS A 97 -10.61 8.99 10.59
CA LYS A 97 -11.64 8.07 10.07
C LYS A 97 -11.11 6.64 9.93
N LEU A 98 -9.81 6.47 9.71
CA LEU A 98 -9.12 5.18 9.66
C LEU A 98 -8.74 4.66 11.05
N GLY A 99 -8.99 5.43 12.11
CA GLY A 99 -8.57 5.11 13.47
C GLY A 99 -7.08 5.32 13.73
N VAL A 100 -6.43 6.21 12.97
CA VAL A 100 -4.99 6.47 13.06
C VAL A 100 -4.74 7.98 13.20
N ASP A 101 -3.95 8.39 14.20
CA ASP A 101 -3.62 9.81 14.40
C ASP A 101 -2.49 10.28 13.46
N ARG A 102 -1.51 9.41 13.21
CA ARG A 102 -0.40 9.62 12.28
C ARG A 102 -0.17 8.36 11.45
N GLY A 103 -0.18 8.52 10.13
CA GLY A 103 -0.03 7.41 9.19
C GLY A 103 1.13 7.61 8.24
N VAL A 104 1.63 6.52 7.69
CA VAL A 104 2.55 6.52 6.54
C VAL A 104 1.89 5.76 5.41
N LEU A 105 1.93 6.34 4.21
CA LEU A 105 1.47 5.66 3.01
C LEU A 105 2.59 4.74 2.53
N HIS A 106 2.47 3.44 2.84
CA HIS A 106 3.47 2.44 2.45
C HIS A 106 3.43 2.15 0.95
N ARG A 107 2.23 2.15 0.35
CA ARG A 107 2.08 1.84 -1.07
C ARG A 107 0.79 2.39 -1.65
N THR A 108 0.87 2.84 -2.90
CA THR A 108 -0.29 3.01 -3.79
C THR A 108 -0.26 1.91 -4.86
N LEU A 109 -1.36 1.20 -5.04
CA LEU A 109 -1.51 0.09 -5.97
C LEU A 109 -2.66 0.40 -6.92
N GLY A 110 -2.40 0.40 -8.22
CA GLY A 110 -3.39 0.70 -9.25
C GLY A 110 -2.90 1.78 -10.19
N PRO A 111 -3.13 1.63 -11.50
CA PRO A 111 -2.68 2.62 -12.48
C PRO A 111 -3.53 3.89 -12.41
N ARG A 112 -2.92 5.03 -12.74
CA ARG A 112 -3.59 6.34 -12.86
C ARG A 112 -4.29 6.81 -11.58
N ALA A 113 -3.69 6.49 -10.45
CA ALA A 113 -4.00 7.09 -9.16
C ALA A 113 -2.71 7.40 -8.40
N SER A 114 -2.76 8.40 -7.53
CA SER A 114 -1.67 8.75 -6.62
C SER A 114 -2.23 9.07 -5.25
N GLY A 115 -1.40 8.90 -4.22
CA GLY A 115 -1.76 9.21 -2.85
C GLY A 115 -0.60 9.87 -2.11
N THR A 116 -0.90 10.81 -1.23
CA THR A 116 0.05 11.42 -0.29
C THR A 116 -0.60 11.53 1.08
N ILE A 117 0.19 11.45 2.15
CA ILE A 117 -0.27 11.80 3.49
C ILE A 117 0.38 13.13 3.86
N ASP A 118 -0.45 14.14 4.05
CA ASP A 118 -0.05 15.48 4.47
C ASP A 118 -0.62 15.73 5.88
N GLY A 119 0.26 15.65 6.88
CA GLY A 119 -0.12 15.74 8.29
C GLY A 119 -1.05 14.59 8.71
N SER A 120 -2.31 14.91 8.97
CA SER A 120 -3.35 13.96 9.41
C SER A 120 -4.35 13.61 8.31
N THR A 121 -4.04 13.91 7.04
CA THR A 121 -4.97 13.68 5.91
C THR A 121 -4.30 12.86 4.81
N LEU A 122 -4.97 11.79 4.38
CA LEU A 122 -4.64 11.07 3.16
C LEU A 122 -5.33 11.75 1.98
N ARG A 123 -4.55 12.31 1.05
CA ARG A 123 -5.04 12.86 -0.21
C ARG A 123 -4.86 11.82 -1.31
N MET A 124 -5.93 11.49 -2.02
CA MET A 124 -5.94 10.52 -3.12
C MET A 124 -6.43 11.19 -4.39
N THR A 125 -5.66 11.11 -5.46
CA THR A 125 -6.04 11.63 -6.77
C THR A 125 -6.31 10.45 -7.71
N LEU A 126 -7.48 10.42 -8.33
CA LEU A 126 -7.92 9.36 -9.23
C LEU A 126 -8.27 9.93 -10.60
N ALA A 127 -7.72 9.35 -11.66
CA ALA A 127 -8.14 9.66 -13.03
C ALA A 127 -9.55 9.08 -13.33
N PRO A 128 -10.20 9.54 -14.43
CA PRO A 128 -11.43 8.96 -14.94
C PRO A 128 -11.39 7.45 -15.07
N ARG A 129 -12.31 6.68 -14.48
CA ARG A 129 -12.33 5.20 -14.53
C ARG A 129 -11.11 4.52 -13.89
N ALA A 130 -10.49 5.15 -12.88
CA ALA A 130 -9.37 4.56 -12.14
C ALA A 130 -9.84 3.90 -10.84
N ALA A 131 -9.13 2.85 -10.43
CA ALA A 131 -9.31 2.21 -9.13
C ALA A 131 -7.93 1.98 -8.51
N ALA A 132 -7.82 2.23 -7.20
CA ALA A 132 -6.58 2.06 -6.48
C ALA A 132 -6.78 1.61 -5.04
N ILE A 133 -5.72 0.99 -4.49
CA ILE A 133 -5.60 0.56 -3.11
C ILE A 133 -4.42 1.33 -2.49
N PHE A 134 -4.69 2.04 -1.40
CA PHE A 134 -3.73 2.80 -0.63
C PHE A 134 -3.48 2.06 0.68
N LEU A 135 -2.26 1.58 0.90
CA LEU A 135 -1.86 0.91 2.12
C LEU A 135 -1.33 1.92 3.11
N VAL A 136 -2.13 2.18 4.15
CA VAL A 136 -1.79 3.13 5.22
C VAL A 136 -1.38 2.34 6.45
N GLY A 137 -0.12 2.47 6.84
CA GLY A 137 0.40 1.98 8.11
C GLY A 137 0.35 3.06 9.19
N VAL A 138 0.45 2.65 10.44
CA VAL A 138 0.65 3.59 11.56
C VAL A 138 2.08 4.13 11.47
N ALA A 139 2.22 5.46 11.52
CA ALA A 139 3.55 6.06 11.57
C ALA A 139 4.26 5.59 12.86
N PRO A 140 5.53 5.16 12.78
CA PRO A 140 6.28 4.88 14.00
C PRO A 140 6.25 6.13 14.88
N ALA A 141 6.15 5.92 16.20
CA ALA A 141 6.29 7.02 17.15
C ALA A 141 7.58 7.76 16.79
N ALA A 142 7.47 9.07 16.55
CA ALA A 142 8.66 9.89 16.43
C ALA A 142 9.44 9.67 17.73
N PHE A 143 10.62 9.09 17.63
CA PHE A 143 11.57 9.17 18.72
C PHE A 143 11.94 10.64 18.80
N ASP A 144 11.21 11.41 19.63
CA ASP A 144 11.50 12.80 19.97
C ASP A 144 12.77 12.83 20.83
N LEU A 145 13.87 12.35 20.27
CA LEU A 145 15.17 12.48 20.88
C LEU A 145 15.58 13.94 20.72
N PRO A 146 15.83 14.67 21.81
CA PRO A 146 16.28 16.06 21.71
C PRO A 146 17.56 16.12 20.88
N LEU A 147 17.79 17.21 20.13
CA LEU A 147 18.96 17.35 19.24
C LEU A 147 20.31 17.06 19.95
N TRP A 148 20.37 17.27 21.27
CA TRP A 148 21.50 16.92 22.13
C TRP A 148 21.82 15.41 22.19
N SER A 149 20.86 14.53 21.92
CA SER A 149 21.09 13.08 21.84
C SER A 149 22.11 12.73 20.75
N MET A 150 22.11 13.43 19.62
CA MET A 150 23.11 13.25 18.56
C MET A 150 24.51 13.68 19.01
N LEU A 151 24.59 14.74 19.83
CA LEU A 151 25.85 15.20 20.43
C LEU A 151 26.42 14.16 21.41
N VAL A 152 25.57 13.54 22.23
CA VAL A 152 25.99 12.46 23.15
C VAL A 152 26.51 11.25 22.37
N VAL A 153 25.83 10.84 21.30
CA VAL A 153 26.28 9.72 20.44
C VAL A 153 27.60 10.05 19.74
N ALA A 154 27.76 11.28 19.22
CA ALA A 154 29.00 11.72 18.59
C ALA A 154 30.18 11.73 19.59
N LEU A 155 29.97 12.26 20.80
CA LEU A 155 30.98 12.26 21.86
C LEU A 155 31.38 10.85 22.30
N ALA A 156 30.41 9.93 22.41
CA ALA A 156 30.68 8.54 22.72
C ALA A 156 31.55 7.86 21.64
N LEU A 157 31.27 8.10 20.35
CA LEU A 157 32.08 7.59 19.24
C LEU A 157 33.51 8.17 19.24
N VAL A 158 33.67 9.46 19.54
CA VAL A 158 34.99 10.10 19.69
C VAL A 158 35.76 9.50 20.87
N ALA A 159 35.10 9.28 22.01
CA ALA A 159 35.74 8.66 23.16
C ALA A 159 36.17 7.22 22.89
N ILE A 160 35.32 6.41 22.23
CA ILE A 160 35.62 5.02 21.86
C ILE A 160 36.80 4.97 20.89
N THR A 161 36.80 5.82 19.85
CA THR A 161 37.90 5.88 18.88
C THR A 161 39.21 6.34 19.51
N ALA A 162 39.18 7.34 20.39
CA ALA A 162 40.37 7.79 21.13
C ALA A 162 40.93 6.69 22.06
N THR A 163 40.04 5.95 22.72
CA THR A 163 40.41 4.81 23.60
C THR A 163 41.00 3.66 22.78
N ALA A 164 40.42 3.34 21.63
CA ALA A 164 40.95 2.33 20.71
C ALA A 164 42.33 2.72 20.15
N LEU A 165 42.54 3.99 19.80
CA LEU A 165 43.82 4.50 19.32
C LEU A 165 44.92 4.46 20.39
N THR A 166 44.58 4.81 21.63
CA THR A 166 45.51 4.76 22.76
C THR A 166 45.89 3.32 23.13
N LEU A 167 44.94 2.38 23.09
CA LEU A 167 45.22 0.95 23.28
C LEU A 167 46.09 0.37 22.15
N ARG A 168 45.85 0.75 20.89
CA ARG A 168 46.72 0.36 19.76
C ARG A 168 48.16 0.86 19.90
N ARG A 169 48.35 2.09 20.39
CA ARG A 169 49.69 2.66 20.62
C ARG A 169 50.46 2.01 21.78
N ARG A 170 49.77 1.32 22.70
CA ARG A 170 50.37 0.64 23.87
C ARG A 170 50.68 -0.84 23.64
N SER A 171 50.38 -1.39 22.47
CA SER A 171 50.72 -2.79 22.16
C SER A 171 52.23 -2.91 21.90
N PRO A 172 53.01 -3.68 22.69
CA PRO A 172 54.45 -3.82 22.50
C PRO A 172 54.76 -4.59 21.20
N PRO A 173 55.94 -4.38 20.59
CA PRO A 173 56.35 -5.10 19.38
C PRO A 173 56.42 -6.61 19.66
N ARG A 174 55.91 -7.42 18.72
CA ARG A 174 55.96 -8.89 18.81
C ARG A 174 57.42 -9.35 18.82
N PRO A 175 57.82 -10.24 19.76
CA PRO A 175 59.15 -10.85 19.70
C PRO A 175 59.23 -11.77 18.48
N VAL A 176 60.39 -11.71 17.81
CA VAL A 176 60.81 -12.57 16.67
C VAL A 176 61.32 -13.91 17.21
#